data_AF-A0A6P6NEB5-F1
#
_entry.id   AF-A0A6P6NEB5-F1
#
_cell.length_a   1.000
_cell.length_b   1.000
_cell.length_c   1.000
_cell.angle_alpha   90.00
_cell.angle_beta   90.00
_cell.angle_gamma   90.00
#
_symmetry.space_group_name_H-M   'P 1'
#
loop_
_entity.id
_entity.type
_entity.pdbx_description
1 polymer ?
#
loop_
_entity_poly.entity_id
_entity_poly.type
_entity_poly.pdbx_seq_one_letter_code
_entity_poly.pdbx_strand_id
1 'polypeptide(L)'
;SLFTNRDAELEQRAMLLKRLAFTIYSSEVDQYQKYLPDIQERLVESLRLPQVPILHAQVFLFFRVLLLRMSPQHLTSLWPTMITELVQVFLLMEQELTADEDITRTSGPSVAGLETTYSGGNGFSTSYNSQRWLNLYLSACKLLDLALALPSESLPQFQMYRWAFIPEASDDSGLEVRRQGTHQREFKPYVVRLAKLLRKRAKVIQP
;
A
#
# COMPACT_ATOMS: atom_id res chain seq x y z
N SER A 1 -24.38 -18.69 -9.42
CA SER A 1 -23.77 -17.99 -8.28
C SER A 1 -22.26 -18.29 -8.14
N LEU A 2 -21.51 -18.27 -9.25
CA LEU A 2 -20.06 -18.54 -9.24
C LEU A 2 -19.25 -17.34 -8.72
N PHE A 3 -19.68 -16.11 -9.04
CA PHE A 3 -19.05 -14.88 -8.56
C PHE A 3 -19.16 -14.70 -7.03
N THR A 4 -20.34 -14.98 -6.47
CA THR A 4 -20.54 -14.98 -5.01
C THR A 4 -19.68 -16.01 -4.30
N ASN A 5 -19.35 -17.13 -4.95
CA ASN A 5 -18.46 -18.15 -4.38
C ASN A 5 -17.00 -17.66 -4.35
N ARG A 6 -16.53 -17.02 -5.43
CA ARG A 6 -15.18 -16.45 -5.50
C ARG A 6 -14.97 -15.33 -4.48
N ASP A 7 -15.91 -14.39 -4.35
CA ASP A 7 -15.79 -13.30 -3.37
C ASP A 7 -15.77 -13.85 -1.93
N ALA A 8 -16.63 -14.83 -1.63
CA ALA A 8 -16.62 -15.50 -0.33
C ALA A 8 -15.32 -16.26 -0.07
N GLU A 9 -14.73 -16.92 -1.06
CA GLU A 9 -13.43 -17.59 -0.95
C GLU A 9 -12.30 -16.59 -0.63
N LEU A 10 -12.29 -15.43 -1.30
CA LEU A 10 -11.31 -14.38 -1.05
C LEU A 10 -11.47 -13.77 0.36
N GLU A 11 -12.71 -13.56 0.80
CA GLU A 11 -13.02 -13.13 2.18
C GLU A 11 -12.58 -14.16 3.21
N GLN A 12 -12.84 -15.45 2.97
CA GLN A 12 -12.40 -16.54 3.83
C GLN A 12 -10.87 -16.59 3.89
N ARG A 13 -10.18 -16.49 2.75
CA ARG A 13 -8.71 -16.47 2.71
C ARG A 13 -8.15 -15.26 3.46
N ALA A 14 -8.75 -14.08 3.33
CA ALA A 14 -8.39 -12.89 4.10
C ALA A 14 -8.58 -13.11 5.61
N MET A 15 -9.71 -13.69 6.02
CA MET A 15 -9.98 -14.03 7.42
C MET A 15 -8.93 -14.99 7.99
N LEU A 16 -8.55 -16.03 7.23
CA LEU A 16 -7.55 -17.01 7.66
C LEU A 16 -6.15 -16.38 7.80
N LEU A 17 -5.75 -15.49 6.89
CA LEU A 17 -4.50 -14.72 7.02
C LEU A 17 -4.51 -13.89 8.31
N LYS A 18 -5.62 -13.19 8.59
CA LYS A 18 -5.78 -12.40 9.83
C LYS A 18 -5.71 -13.26 11.08
N ARG A 19 -6.34 -14.44 11.07
CA ARG A 19 -6.31 -15.39 12.20
C ARG A 19 -4.90 -15.91 12.44
N LEU A 20 -4.17 -16.27 11.38
CA LEU A 20 -2.78 -16.71 11.50
C LEU A 20 -1.87 -15.59 12.01
N ALA A 21 -2.05 -14.37 11.52
CA ALA A 21 -1.37 -13.18 12.04
C ALA A 21 -1.63 -13.03 13.54
N PHE A 22 -2.88 -13.15 14.00
CA PHE A 22 -3.20 -13.07 15.42
C PHE A 22 -2.52 -14.18 16.25
N THR A 23 -2.54 -15.43 15.77
CA THR A 23 -1.87 -16.56 16.44
C THR A 23 -0.38 -16.29 16.64
N ILE A 24 0.30 -15.77 15.61
CA ILE A 24 1.73 -15.43 15.69
C ILE A 24 1.95 -14.23 16.61
N TYR A 25 1.08 -13.23 16.56
CA TYR A 25 1.14 -12.06 17.45
C TYR A 25 1.08 -12.44 18.93
N SER A 26 0.24 -13.42 19.30
CA SER A 26 0.09 -13.92 20.67
C SER A 26 1.10 -14.98 21.10
N SER A 27 2.04 -15.34 20.23
CA SER A 27 3.04 -16.40 20.46
C SER A 27 4.39 -15.81 20.81
N GLU A 28 5.35 -16.59 21.32
CA GLU A 28 6.72 -16.15 21.60
C GLU A 28 7.49 -15.73 20.33
N VAL A 29 8.52 -14.91 20.50
CA VAL A 29 9.37 -14.45 19.38
C VAL A 29 10.00 -15.68 18.71
N ASP A 30 9.99 -15.71 17.38
CA ASP A 30 10.53 -16.80 16.54
C ASP A 30 9.91 -18.19 16.75
N GLN A 31 8.83 -18.32 17.55
CA GLN A 31 8.19 -19.61 17.83
C GLN A 31 7.76 -20.37 16.56
N TYR A 32 7.41 -19.63 15.49
CA TYR A 32 6.96 -20.18 14.21
C TYR A 32 8.02 -20.16 13.10
N GLN A 33 9.30 -19.90 13.42
CA GLN A 33 10.38 -19.80 12.44
C GLN A 33 10.44 -21.00 11.47
N LYS A 34 10.24 -22.23 11.97
CA LYS A 34 10.27 -23.45 11.14
C LYS A 34 9.17 -23.51 10.07
N TYR A 35 8.06 -22.81 10.28
CA TYR A 35 6.93 -22.72 9.35
C TYR A 35 7.01 -21.48 8.45
N LEU A 36 8.01 -20.60 8.67
CA LEU A 36 8.11 -19.34 7.96
C LEU A 36 8.23 -19.51 6.44
N PRO A 37 8.94 -20.51 5.87
CA PRO A 37 8.97 -20.72 4.43
C PRO A 37 7.56 -20.87 3.81
N ASP A 38 6.71 -21.71 4.41
CA ASP A 38 5.34 -21.93 3.94
C ASP A 38 4.48 -20.66 4.10
N ILE A 39 4.67 -19.93 5.21
CA ILE A 39 4.02 -18.64 5.45
C ILE A 39 4.42 -17.65 4.35
N GLN A 40 5.71 -17.56 4.02
CA GLN A 40 6.24 -16.67 2.99
C GLN A 40 5.62 -16.99 1.63
N GLU A 41 5.61 -18.27 1.24
CA GLU A 41 4.98 -18.72 0.01
C GLU A 41 3.51 -18.28 -0.05
N ARG A 42 2.75 -18.50 1.03
CA ARG A 42 1.33 -18.15 1.07
C ARG A 42 1.07 -16.64 1.00
N LEU A 43 1.94 -15.82 1.59
CA LEU A 43 1.87 -14.36 1.47
C LEU A 43 2.13 -13.93 0.03
N VAL A 44 3.21 -14.43 -0.59
CA VAL A 44 3.57 -14.10 -1.98
C VAL A 44 2.46 -14.55 -2.95
N GLU A 45 1.93 -15.75 -2.80
CA GLU A 45 0.79 -16.23 -3.59
C GLU A 45 -0.44 -15.32 -3.47
N SER A 46 -0.68 -14.74 -2.29
CA SER A 46 -1.82 -13.87 -2.07
C SER A 46 -1.63 -12.52 -2.78
N LEU A 47 -0.39 -12.03 -2.87
CA LEU A 47 -0.05 -10.80 -3.61
C LEU A 47 -0.07 -10.99 -5.13
N ARG A 48 0.19 -12.21 -5.63
CA ARG A 48 0.09 -12.51 -7.09
C ARG A 48 -1.31 -12.30 -7.67
N LEU A 49 -2.35 -12.27 -6.85
CA LEU A 49 -3.72 -11.99 -7.30
C LEU A 49 -3.87 -10.47 -7.48
N PRO A 50 -3.97 -9.96 -8.72
CA PRO A 50 -4.07 -8.53 -8.97
C PRO A 50 -5.44 -8.01 -8.53
N GLN A 51 -5.50 -6.76 -8.10
CA GLN A 51 -6.76 -6.04 -7.82
C GLN A 51 -7.63 -6.73 -6.75
N VAL A 52 -7.01 -7.36 -5.74
CA VAL A 52 -7.69 -7.97 -4.59
C VAL A 52 -7.35 -7.22 -3.29
N PRO A 53 -7.90 -6.01 -3.08
CA PRO A 53 -7.50 -5.13 -2.00
C PRO A 53 -7.70 -5.74 -0.61
N ILE A 54 -8.72 -6.60 -0.45
CA ILE A 54 -8.99 -7.28 0.83
C ILE A 54 -7.85 -8.22 1.23
N LEU A 55 -7.27 -8.98 0.29
CA LEU A 55 -6.16 -9.88 0.58
C LEU A 55 -4.87 -9.12 0.85
N HIS A 56 -4.55 -8.15 -0.01
CA HIS A 56 -3.35 -7.32 0.12
C HIS A 56 -3.34 -6.57 1.44
N ALA A 57 -4.48 -6.03 1.88
CA ALA A 57 -4.62 -5.39 3.18
C ALA A 57 -4.29 -6.34 4.35
N GLN A 58 -4.70 -7.62 4.27
CA GLN A 58 -4.36 -8.62 5.27
C GLN A 58 -2.90 -9.08 5.19
N VAL A 59 -2.30 -9.11 3.99
CA VAL A 59 -0.86 -9.38 3.84
C VAL A 59 -0.05 -8.30 4.52
N PHE A 60 -0.38 -7.01 4.33
CA PHE A 60 0.29 -5.92 5.05
C PHE A 60 0.08 -5.99 6.56
N LEU A 61 -1.14 -6.30 7.03
CA LEU A 61 -1.39 -6.53 8.45
C LEU A 61 -0.51 -7.65 9.01
N PHE A 62 -0.43 -8.77 8.30
CA PHE A 62 0.35 -9.92 8.74
C PHE A 62 1.84 -9.61 8.70
N PHE A 63 2.34 -8.94 7.66
CA PHE A 63 3.73 -8.53 7.60
C PHE A 63 4.11 -7.62 8.78
N ARG A 64 3.24 -6.69 9.21
CA ARG A 64 3.44 -5.91 10.45
C ARG A 64 3.61 -6.80 11.69
N VAL A 65 2.81 -7.85 11.82
CA VAL A 65 2.98 -8.82 12.91
C VAL A 65 4.32 -9.55 12.80
N LEU A 66 4.72 -9.94 11.59
CA LEU A 66 6.00 -10.59 11.38
C LEU A 66 7.16 -9.68 11.79
N LEU A 67 7.12 -8.37 11.45
CA LEU A 67 8.11 -7.39 11.91
C LEU A 67 8.24 -7.31 13.44
N LEU A 68 7.18 -7.63 14.18
CA LEU A 68 7.16 -7.56 15.65
C LEU A 68 7.48 -8.88 16.35
N ARG A 69 7.32 -10.02 15.68
CA ARG A 69 7.44 -11.36 16.29
C ARG A 69 8.52 -12.25 15.67
N MET A 70 9.07 -11.89 14.52
CA MET A 70 10.15 -12.63 13.87
C MET A 70 11.43 -11.80 13.85
N SER A 71 12.55 -12.44 14.14
CA SER A 71 13.86 -11.80 14.06
C SER A 71 14.16 -11.34 12.62
N PRO A 72 14.83 -10.17 12.43
CA PRO A 72 14.95 -9.52 11.12
C PRO A 72 15.56 -10.39 10.02
N GLN A 73 16.53 -11.24 10.37
CA GLN A 73 17.19 -12.15 9.42
C GLN A 73 16.21 -13.07 8.70
N HIS A 74 15.12 -13.47 9.38
CA HIS A 74 14.12 -14.39 8.83
C HIS A 74 13.19 -13.72 7.82
N LEU A 75 13.11 -12.40 7.81
CA LEU A 75 12.22 -11.64 6.92
C LEU A 75 12.92 -11.09 5.68
N THR A 76 14.25 -11.28 5.57
CA THR A 76 15.09 -10.75 4.50
C THR A 76 14.52 -10.99 3.09
N SER A 77 14.07 -12.22 2.81
CA SER A 77 13.51 -12.62 1.51
C SER A 77 12.16 -11.98 1.16
N LEU A 78 11.38 -11.55 2.16
CA LEU A 78 10.07 -10.95 1.94
C LEU A 78 10.13 -9.48 1.55
N TRP A 79 11.18 -8.76 1.96
CA TRP A 79 11.27 -7.32 1.80
C TRP A 79 11.10 -6.84 0.36
N PRO A 80 11.79 -7.39 -0.67
CA PRO A 80 11.64 -6.92 -2.04
C PRO A 80 10.18 -6.99 -2.53
N THR A 81 9.47 -8.07 -2.18
CA THR A 81 8.05 -8.25 -2.51
C THR A 81 7.18 -7.22 -1.78
N MET A 82 7.39 -7.04 -0.48
CA MET A 82 6.59 -6.10 0.33
C MET A 82 6.80 -4.64 -0.09
N ILE A 83 8.03 -4.26 -0.46
CA ILE A 83 8.34 -2.93 -0.97
C ILE A 83 7.69 -2.70 -2.33
N THR A 84 7.78 -3.67 -3.24
CA THR A 84 7.14 -3.58 -4.55
C THR A 84 5.64 -3.37 -4.41
N GLU A 85 4.99 -4.13 -3.53
CA GLU A 85 3.56 -3.99 -3.28
C GLU A 85 3.21 -2.63 -2.64
N LEU A 86 3.97 -2.17 -1.64
CA LEU A 86 3.77 -0.83 -1.06
C LEU A 86 3.87 0.27 -2.11
N VAL A 87 4.86 0.20 -3.00
CA VAL A 87 5.05 1.13 -4.10
C VAL A 87 3.85 1.10 -5.05
N GLN A 88 3.40 -0.09 -5.45
CA GLN A 88 2.24 -0.24 -6.32
C GLN A 88 0.98 0.37 -5.70
N VAL A 89 0.73 0.11 -4.42
CA VAL A 89 -0.44 0.65 -3.71
C VAL A 89 -0.37 2.18 -3.59
N PHE A 90 0.80 2.76 -3.35
CA PHE A 90 0.95 4.22 -3.33
C PHE A 90 0.82 4.86 -4.71
N LEU A 91 1.30 4.20 -5.77
CA LEU A 91 1.09 4.67 -7.14
C LEU A 91 -0.39 4.63 -7.54
N LEU A 92 -1.12 3.57 -7.16
CA LEU A 92 -2.57 3.47 -7.37
C LEU A 92 -3.31 4.59 -6.62
N MET A 93 -2.97 4.83 -5.35
CA MET A 93 -3.55 5.92 -4.56
C MET A 93 -3.27 7.29 -5.19
N GLU A 94 -2.06 7.51 -5.72
CA GLU A 94 -1.70 8.75 -6.41
C GLU A 94 -2.50 8.94 -7.71
N GLN A 95 -2.69 7.86 -8.49
CA GLN A 95 -3.48 7.87 -9.71
C GLN A 95 -4.95 8.22 -9.42
N GLU A 96 -5.57 7.60 -8.42
CA GLU A 96 -6.96 7.89 -8.03
C GLU A 96 -7.14 9.33 -7.55
N LEU A 97 -6.20 9.84 -6.73
CA LEU A 97 -6.24 11.22 -6.26
C LEU A 97 -6.06 12.25 -7.38
N THR A 98 -5.39 11.87 -8.47
CA THR A 98 -5.18 12.75 -9.63
C THR A 98 -6.36 12.69 -10.60
N ALA A 99 -6.97 11.52 -10.81
CA ALA A 99 -8.11 11.35 -11.72
C ALA A 99 -9.36 12.15 -11.29
N ASP A 100 -9.60 12.30 -9.98
CA ASP A 100 -10.68 13.16 -9.45
C ASP A 100 -10.51 14.64 -9.86
N GLU A 101 -9.28 15.09 -10.18
CA GLU A 101 -9.01 16.47 -10.62
C GLU A 101 -9.46 16.74 -12.06
N ASP A 102 -9.42 15.74 -12.94
CA ASP A 102 -9.78 15.92 -14.35
C ASP A 102 -11.30 15.96 -14.54
N ILE A 103 -12.05 15.19 -13.74
CA ILE A 103 -13.52 15.14 -13.76
C ILE A 103 -14.12 16.47 -13.28
N THR A 104 -13.53 17.07 -12.24
CA THR A 104 -13.97 18.37 -11.69
C THR A 104 -13.64 19.56 -12.60
N ARG A 105 -12.67 19.41 -13.52
CA ARG A 105 -12.29 20.42 -14.51
C ARG A 105 -13.05 20.34 -15.82
N THR A 106 -13.59 19.17 -16.17
CA THR A 106 -14.26 18.90 -17.45
C THR A 106 -15.79 18.86 -17.35
N SER A 107 -16.39 19.20 -16.21
CA SER A 107 -17.84 19.30 -16.03
C SER A 107 -18.43 20.57 -16.70
N GLY A 108 -18.21 20.73 -18.00
CA GLY A 108 -19.08 21.49 -18.90
C GLY A 108 -20.01 20.52 -19.64
N PRO A 109 -21.20 20.95 -20.09
CA PRO A 109 -22.18 20.02 -20.66
C PRO A 109 -21.70 19.58 -22.05
N SER A 110 -21.21 18.34 -22.18
CA SER A 110 -20.88 17.76 -23.48
C SER A 110 -21.34 16.31 -23.56
N VAL A 111 -22.18 16.07 -24.56
CA VAL A 111 -22.77 14.79 -24.96
C VAL A 111 -21.75 13.98 -25.79
N ALA A 112 -21.77 12.66 -25.60
CA ALA A 112 -21.20 11.60 -26.44
C ALA A 112 -19.67 11.34 -26.42
N GLY A 113 -19.31 10.23 -25.77
CA GLY A 113 -18.83 9.05 -26.50
C GLY A 113 -17.32 8.85 -26.64
N LEU A 114 -16.71 8.11 -25.69
CA LEU A 114 -15.83 6.98 -26.03
C LEU A 114 -15.77 6.00 -24.85
N GLU A 115 -16.12 4.76 -25.14
CA GLU A 115 -16.22 3.64 -24.21
C GLU A 115 -14.86 3.33 -23.57
N THR A 116 -14.73 3.59 -22.28
CA THR A 116 -13.96 2.73 -21.38
C THR A 116 -15.00 2.08 -20.48
N THR A 117 -15.10 0.75 -20.56
CA THR A 117 -16.04 -0.07 -19.80
C THR A 117 -15.81 0.08 -18.29
N TYR A 118 -16.26 1.20 -17.73
CA TYR A 118 -16.62 1.29 -16.33
C TYR A 118 -17.93 0.54 -16.20
N SER A 119 -17.84 -0.60 -15.52
CA SER A 119 -18.98 -1.43 -15.16
C SER A 119 -20.09 -0.55 -14.60
N GLY A 120 -21.16 -0.40 -15.38
CA GLY A 120 -22.43 0.13 -14.89
C GLY A 120 -23.01 -0.81 -13.84
N GLY A 121 -23.53 -0.25 -12.76
CA GLY A 121 -24.40 -0.98 -11.81
C GLY A 121 -24.16 -0.64 -10.34
N ASN A 122 -25.11 0.11 -9.78
CA ASN A 122 -25.41 0.28 -8.34
C ASN A 122 -24.43 1.11 -7.50
N GLY A 123 -24.91 2.27 -7.02
CA GLY A 123 -24.22 3.13 -6.04
C GLY A 123 -23.91 2.50 -4.68
N PHE A 124 -24.35 1.26 -4.43
CA PHE A 124 -23.95 0.46 -3.26
C PHE A 124 -22.65 -0.32 -3.53
N SER A 125 -22.47 -0.83 -4.75
CA SER A 125 -21.32 -1.63 -5.16
C SER A 125 -20.05 -0.77 -5.33
N THR A 126 -20.21 0.48 -5.79
CA THR A 126 -19.10 1.45 -5.90
C THR A 126 -18.59 1.89 -4.52
N SER A 127 -19.49 2.14 -3.57
CA SER A 127 -19.13 2.50 -2.19
C SER A 127 -18.40 1.36 -1.48
N TYR A 128 -18.91 0.13 -1.58
CA TYR A 128 -18.29 -1.03 -0.96
C TYR A 128 -16.92 -1.37 -1.58
N ASN A 129 -16.79 -1.25 -2.91
CA ASN A 129 -15.51 -1.39 -3.60
C ASN A 129 -14.52 -0.29 -3.17
N SER A 130 -14.96 0.97 -3.11
CA SER A 130 -14.17 2.11 -2.60
C SER A 130 -13.69 1.88 -1.16
N GLN A 131 -14.55 1.38 -0.28
CA GLN A 131 -14.17 1.06 1.09
C GLN A 131 -13.07 -0.01 1.17
N ARG A 132 -13.09 -1.02 0.30
CA ARG A 132 -12.05 -2.06 0.24
C ARG A 132 -10.70 -1.45 -0.17
N TRP A 133 -10.68 -0.55 -1.14
CA TRP A 133 -9.46 0.17 -1.56
C TRP A 133 -8.95 1.12 -0.48
N LEU A 134 -9.82 1.90 0.16
CA LEU A 134 -9.45 2.76 1.29
C LEU A 134 -8.83 1.96 2.44
N ASN A 135 -9.37 0.77 2.73
CA ASN A 135 -8.80 -0.15 3.71
C ASN A 135 -7.40 -0.64 3.31
N LEU A 136 -7.16 -0.90 2.02
CA LEU A 136 -5.84 -1.25 1.50
C LEU A 136 -4.85 -0.08 1.66
N TYR A 137 -5.22 1.13 1.23
CA TYR A 137 -4.37 2.33 1.38
C TYR A 137 -4.02 2.59 2.84
N LEU A 138 -4.99 2.47 3.74
CA LEU A 138 -4.76 2.60 5.18
C LEU A 138 -3.82 1.51 5.70
N SER A 139 -3.96 0.27 5.23
CA SER A 139 -3.08 -0.84 5.63
C SER A 139 -1.64 -0.61 5.17
N ALA A 140 -1.45 -0.12 3.94
CA ALA A 140 -0.14 0.26 3.41
C ALA A 140 0.50 1.38 4.26
N CYS A 141 -0.27 2.43 4.58
CA CYS A 141 0.19 3.52 5.44
C CYS A 141 0.59 3.01 6.83
N LYS A 142 -0.20 2.11 7.44
CA LYS A 142 0.10 1.52 8.75
C LYS A 142 1.34 0.62 8.75
N LEU A 143 1.61 -0.07 7.64
CA LEU A 143 2.84 -0.84 7.49
C LEU A 143 4.05 0.08 7.38
N LEU A 144 3.96 1.11 6.53
CA LEU A 144 5.03 2.10 6.39
C LEU A 144 5.28 2.83 7.72
N ASP A 145 4.23 3.28 8.40
CA ASP A 145 4.32 3.93 9.71
C ASP A 145 5.06 3.08 10.74
N LEU A 146 4.72 1.78 10.84
CA LEU A 146 5.44 0.85 11.71
C LEU A 146 6.91 0.71 11.29
N ALA A 147 7.20 0.58 10.00
CA ALA A 147 8.57 0.45 9.51
C ALA A 147 9.41 1.72 9.78
N LEU A 148 8.77 2.89 9.78
CA LEU A 148 9.41 4.16 10.12
C LEU A 148 9.61 4.33 11.64
N ALA A 149 8.74 3.75 12.46
CA ALA A 149 8.78 3.85 13.92
C ALA A 149 9.76 2.85 14.58
N LEU A 150 10.05 1.73 13.92
CA LEU A 150 11.00 0.74 14.41
C LEU A 150 12.45 1.25 14.25
N PRO A 151 13.37 0.91 15.18
CA PRO A 151 14.77 1.31 15.10
C PRO A 151 15.43 0.87 13.79
N SER A 152 16.33 1.69 13.23
CA SER A 152 17.01 1.42 11.95
C SER A 152 17.73 0.07 11.93
N GLU A 153 18.30 -0.30 13.08
CA GLU A 153 19.08 -1.52 13.30
C GLU A 153 18.19 -2.77 13.25
N SER A 154 16.90 -2.62 13.56
CA SER A 154 15.92 -3.71 13.53
C SER A 154 15.40 -3.98 12.10
N LEU A 155 15.54 -3.02 11.18
CA LEU A 155 15.03 -3.13 9.81
C LEU A 155 16.10 -2.73 8.77
N PRO A 156 17.26 -3.39 8.71
CA PRO A 156 18.34 -3.02 7.80
C PRO A 156 17.89 -3.05 6.33
N GLN A 157 17.04 -4.01 5.96
CA GLN A 157 16.51 -4.11 4.60
C GLN A 157 15.61 -2.92 4.23
N PHE A 158 14.77 -2.46 5.16
CA PHE A 158 13.91 -1.29 4.91
C PHE A 158 14.73 -0.02 4.68
N GLN A 159 15.87 0.15 5.37
CA GLN A 159 16.71 1.34 5.21
C GLN A 159 17.19 1.50 3.75
N MET A 160 17.39 0.40 3.02
CA MET A 160 17.79 0.46 1.60
C MET A 160 16.71 1.05 0.69
N TYR A 161 15.45 1.04 1.12
CA TYR A 161 14.28 1.51 0.36
C TYR A 161 13.63 2.76 0.95
N ARG A 162 14.07 3.22 2.13
CA ARG A 162 13.47 4.32 2.89
C ARG A 162 13.32 5.61 2.08
N TRP A 163 14.35 5.93 1.29
CA TRP A 163 14.41 7.09 0.38
C TRP A 163 13.22 7.17 -0.59
N ALA A 164 12.62 6.03 -0.95
CA ALA A 164 11.49 6.00 -1.86
C ALA A 164 10.24 6.62 -1.21
N PHE A 165 10.10 6.51 0.10
CA PHE A 165 8.87 6.83 0.82
C PHE A 165 8.91 8.20 1.50
N ILE A 166 10.03 8.57 2.11
CA ILE A 166 10.19 9.82 2.85
C ILE A 166 11.49 10.55 2.46
N PRO A 167 11.58 11.87 2.67
CA PRO A 167 12.84 12.59 2.48
C PRO A 167 13.92 12.10 3.44
N GLU A 168 15.16 12.04 2.97
CA GLU A 168 16.30 11.84 3.84
C GLU A 168 16.65 13.15 4.55
N ALA A 169 17.14 13.09 5.78
CA ALA A 169 17.43 14.28 6.59
C ALA A 169 18.50 15.22 5.96
N SER A 170 19.24 14.74 4.94
CA SER A 170 20.23 15.54 4.20
C SER A 170 19.62 16.60 3.29
N ASP A 171 18.34 16.48 2.91
CA ASP A 171 17.71 17.38 1.93
C ASP A 171 17.35 18.76 2.53
N ASP A 172 17.44 18.92 3.86
CA ASP A 172 17.20 20.20 4.57
C ASP A 172 18.51 21.00 4.80
N SER A 173 19.67 20.39 4.56
CA SER A 173 20.93 21.12 4.51
C SER A 173 20.98 21.89 3.19
N GLY A 174 20.53 23.15 3.21
CA GLY A 174 20.48 24.11 2.09
C GLY A 174 21.82 24.42 1.42
N LEU A 175 22.76 23.48 1.39
CA LEU A 175 23.81 23.41 0.40
C LEU A 175 23.17 22.88 -0.89
N GLU A 176 22.47 23.77 -1.60
CA GLU A 176 22.28 23.63 -3.03
C GLU A 176 23.68 23.53 -3.65
N VAL A 177 24.23 22.31 -3.74
CA VAL A 177 25.22 22.01 -4.75
C VAL A 177 24.47 22.16 -6.05
N ARG A 178 24.56 23.38 -6.60
CA ARG A 178 24.11 23.79 -7.92
C ARG A 178 24.67 22.81 -8.94
N ARG A 179 23.98 21.68 -9.11
CA ARG A 179 24.19 20.78 -10.23
C ARG A 179 23.59 21.50 -11.43
N GLN A 180 24.46 22.25 -12.08
CA GLN A 180 24.23 22.87 -13.37
C GLN A 180 23.95 21.75 -14.38
N GLY A 181 22.68 21.36 -14.45
CA GLY A 181 22.20 20.29 -15.30
C GLY A 181 20.74 20.57 -15.61
N THR A 182 20.49 21.08 -16.81
CA THR A 182 19.17 21.30 -17.40
C THR A 182 18.32 20.03 -17.27
N HIS A 183 17.19 20.13 -16.54
CA HIS A 183 16.13 19.13 -16.43
C HIS A 183 16.55 17.71 -15.99
N GLN A 184 16.66 17.49 -14.68
CA GLN A 184 16.29 16.19 -14.11
C GLN A 184 15.20 16.44 -13.07
N ARG A 185 13.99 15.90 -13.32
CA ARG A 185 12.95 15.85 -12.30
C ARG A 185 13.50 15.00 -11.17
N GLU A 186 13.95 15.63 -10.09
CA GLU A 186 14.38 14.94 -8.89
C GLU A 186 13.25 14.03 -8.40
N PHE A 187 13.58 12.79 -8.06
CA PHE A 187 12.60 11.86 -7.53
C PHE A 187 12.04 12.43 -6.23
N LYS A 188 10.71 12.56 -6.15
CA LYS A 188 10.04 12.99 -4.92
C LYS A 188 9.49 11.78 -4.19
N PRO A 189 9.75 11.57 -2.90
CA PRO A 189 9.26 10.40 -2.18
C PRO A 189 7.72 10.27 -2.19
N TYR A 190 7.22 9.03 -2.19
CA TYR A 190 5.79 8.72 -2.34
C TYR A 190 4.90 9.45 -1.33
N VAL A 191 5.29 9.48 -0.04
CA VAL A 191 4.49 10.14 1.01
C VAL A 191 4.39 11.64 0.76
N VAL A 192 5.44 12.28 0.24
CA VAL A 192 5.43 13.73 -0.07
C VAL A 192 4.41 14.04 -1.16
N ARG A 193 4.40 13.23 -2.23
CA ARG A 193 3.45 13.40 -3.35
C ARG A 193 2.01 13.16 -2.89
N LEU A 194 1.77 12.06 -2.18
CA LEU A 194 0.45 11.71 -1.65
C LEU A 194 -0.07 12.75 -0.65
N ALA A 195 0.77 13.21 0.30
CA ALA A 195 0.37 14.22 1.27
C ALA A 195 -0.03 15.54 0.61
N LYS A 196 0.64 15.94 -0.48
CA LYS A 196 0.28 17.13 -1.26
C LYS A 196 -1.11 16.98 -1.88
N LEU A 197 -1.39 15.84 -2.52
CA LEU A 197 -2.68 15.57 -3.17
C LEU A 197 -3.81 15.47 -2.14
N LEU A 198 -3.60 14.76 -1.03
CA LEU A 198 -4.57 14.63 0.06
C LEU A 198 -4.93 15.98 0.69
N ARG A 199 -3.93 16.84 0.95
CA ARG A 199 -4.18 18.19 1.49
C ARG A 199 -4.98 19.05 0.51
N LYS A 200 -4.69 18.94 -0.79
CA LYS A 200 -5.44 19.65 -1.82
C LYS A 200 -6.91 19.19 -1.83
N ARG A 201 -7.15 17.88 -1.80
CA ARG A 201 -8.51 17.31 -1.73
C ARG A 201 -9.26 17.73 -0.45
N ALA A 202 -8.60 17.71 0.70
CA ALA A 202 -9.20 18.13 1.97
C ALA A 202 -9.66 19.60 1.96
N LYS A 203 -8.91 20.49 1.31
CA LYS A 203 -9.30 21.90 1.13
C LYS A 203 -10.51 22.10 0.22
N VAL A 204 -10.75 21.19 -0.73
CA VAL A 204 -11.94 21.23 -1.60
C VAL A 204 -13.20 20.77 -0.86
N ILE A 205 -13.04 19.95 0.18
CA ILE A 205 -14.16 19.37 0.95
C ILE A 205 -14.62 20.29 2.09
N GLN A 206 -13.78 21.24 2.54
CA GLN A 206 -14.17 22.23 3.54
C GLN A 206 -14.89 23.42 2.85
N PRO A 207 -16.15 23.74 3.23
CA PRO A 207 -16.95 24.80 2.63
C PRO A 207 -16.45 26.21 2.97
#